data_AF-A0A958VBN5-F1
#
_entry.id   AF-A0A958VBN5-F1
#
_cell.length_a   1.000
_cell.length_b   1.000
_cell.length_c   1.000
_cell.angle_alpha   90.00
_cell.angle_beta   90.00
_cell.angle_gamma   90.00
#
_symmetry.space_group_name_H-M   'P 1'
#
loop_
_entity.id
_entity.type
_entity.pdbx_description
1 polymer ?
#
loop_
_entity_poly.entity_id
_entity_poly.type
_entity_poly.pdbx_seq_one_letter_code
_entity_poly.pdbx_strand_id
1 'polypeptide(L)'
;MKKENKIKSWSEIKDKVYGPKGSDRREELDREFEGFKIGLLIRKARESKNLTQSELAILIDKKRTYISRVENDGANITLKTLYEIVEKGLGGKVNIQIDL
;
A
#
# COMPACT_ATOMS: atom_id res chain seq x y z
N MET A 1 -31.20 29.01 -12.05
CA MET A 1 -31.20 27.74 -11.29
C MET A 1 -29.80 27.17 -11.29
N LYS A 2 -29.12 27.13 -10.14
CA LYS A 2 -27.80 26.49 -10.04
C LYS A 2 -28.02 24.97 -10.11
N LYS A 3 -27.42 24.28 -11.07
CA LYS A 3 -27.41 22.81 -11.10
C LYS A 3 -26.64 22.33 -9.86
N GLU A 4 -27.33 21.65 -8.95
CA GLU A 4 -26.67 20.93 -7.85
C GLU A 4 -25.80 19.82 -8.46
N ASN A 5 -24.48 20.02 -8.41
CA ASN A 5 -23.53 18.95 -8.70
C ASN A 5 -23.62 17.94 -7.56
N LYS A 6 -24.45 16.89 -7.73
CA LYS A 6 -24.48 15.71 -6.84
C LYS A 6 -23.20 14.89 -7.02
N ILE A 7 -22.08 15.44 -6.57
CA ILE A 7 -20.81 14.72 -6.48
C ILE A 7 -20.98 13.73 -5.33
N LYS A 8 -21.06 12.44 -5.65
CA LYS A 8 -21.08 11.39 -4.64
C LYS A 8 -19.69 11.21 -4.08
N SER A 9 -19.62 11.10 -2.76
CA SER A 9 -18.38 10.78 -2.06
C SER A 9 -17.90 9.37 -2.42
N TRP A 10 -16.60 9.15 -2.31
CA TRP A 10 -16.02 7.81 -2.45
C TRP A 10 -16.63 6.79 -1.49
N SER A 11 -17.08 7.21 -0.31
CA SER A 11 -17.76 6.32 0.64
C SER A 11 -19.11 5.87 0.08
N GLU A 12 -19.94 6.81 -0.36
CA GLU A 12 -21.27 6.49 -0.91
C GLU A 12 -21.20 5.61 -2.16
N ILE A 13 -20.18 5.80 -3.00
CA ILE A 13 -19.94 4.94 -4.17
C ILE A 13 -19.57 3.52 -3.72
N LYS A 14 -18.67 3.39 -2.73
CA LYS A 14 -18.24 2.09 -2.23
C LYS A 14 -19.39 1.34 -1.54
N ASP A 15 -20.19 2.02 -0.74
CA ASP A 15 -21.36 1.45 -0.08
C ASP A 15 -22.37 0.94 -1.13
N LYS A 16 -22.57 1.69 -2.21
CA LYS A 16 -23.49 1.29 -3.29
C LYS A 16 -22.97 0.09 -4.11
N VAL A 17 -21.67 0.01 -4.37
CA VAL A 17 -21.10 -1.00 -5.27
C VAL A 17 -20.70 -2.28 -4.53
N TYR A 18 -20.13 -2.16 -3.34
CA TYR A 18 -19.55 -3.26 -2.57
C TYR A 18 -20.32 -3.57 -1.28
N GLY A 19 -21.35 -2.78 -0.97
CA GLY A 19 -22.07 -2.85 0.29
C GLY A 19 -21.41 -2.02 1.39
N PRO A 20 -22.13 -1.79 2.50
CA PRO A 20 -21.61 -1.02 3.63
C PRO A 20 -20.39 -1.71 4.26
N LYS A 21 -19.61 -0.93 5.03
CA LYS A 21 -18.51 -1.48 5.83
C LYS A 21 -19.00 -2.62 6.73
N GLY A 22 -18.29 -3.75 6.69
CA GLY A 22 -18.66 -4.98 7.40
C GLY A 22 -19.49 -5.99 6.59
N SER A 23 -19.85 -5.69 5.33
CA SER A 23 -20.35 -6.74 4.42
C SER A 23 -19.20 -7.61 3.92
N ASP A 24 -19.44 -8.89 3.65
CA ASP A 24 -18.43 -9.84 3.17
C ASP A 24 -17.68 -9.31 1.94
N ARG A 25 -18.42 -8.75 0.97
CA ARG A 25 -17.86 -8.18 -0.26
C ARG A 25 -17.02 -6.92 0.01
N ARG A 26 -17.39 -6.12 1.01
CA ARG A 26 -16.62 -4.93 1.39
C ARG A 26 -15.35 -5.33 2.14
N GLU A 27 -15.43 -6.34 2.99
CA GLU A 27 -14.27 -6.89 3.70
C GLU A 27 -13.28 -7.59 2.76
N GLU A 28 -13.76 -8.34 1.77
CA GLU A 28 -12.91 -8.97 0.76
C GLU A 28 -12.13 -7.92 -0.03
N LEU A 29 -12.81 -6.86 -0.50
CA LEU A 29 -12.16 -5.73 -1.15
C LEU A 29 -11.14 -5.04 -0.22
N ASP A 30 -11.49 -4.79 1.03
CA ASP A 30 -10.57 -4.15 1.98
C ASP A 30 -9.35 -5.07 2.25
N ARG A 31 -9.53 -6.39 2.36
CA ARG A 31 -8.45 -7.39 2.48
C ARG A 31 -7.52 -7.39 1.25
N GLU A 32 -8.07 -7.38 0.04
CA GLU A 32 -7.29 -7.26 -1.19
C GLU A 32 -6.48 -5.94 -1.24
N PHE A 33 -7.05 -4.87 -0.67
CA PHE A 33 -6.42 -3.55 -0.67
C PHE A 33 -5.31 -3.36 0.38
N GLU A 34 -5.29 -4.15 1.45
CA GLU A 34 -4.26 -4.03 2.50
C GLU A 34 -2.85 -4.32 1.96
N GLY A 35 -2.69 -5.27 1.04
CA GLY A 35 -1.39 -5.51 0.37
C GLY A 35 -0.93 -4.29 -0.45
N PHE A 36 -1.83 -3.72 -1.24
CA PHE A 36 -1.57 -2.49 -2.00
C PHE A 36 -1.14 -1.32 -1.11
N LYS A 37 -1.78 -1.17 0.05
CA LYS A 37 -1.45 -0.13 1.04
C LYS A 37 -0.02 -0.24 1.57
N ILE A 38 0.51 -1.45 1.78
CA ILE A 38 1.91 -1.66 2.17
C ILE A 38 2.86 -1.12 1.08
N GLY A 39 2.60 -1.46 -0.18
CA GLY A 39 3.39 -0.97 -1.32
C GLY A 39 3.42 0.56 -1.39
N LEU A 40 2.27 1.21 -1.18
CA LEU A 40 2.17 2.67 -1.11
C LEU A 40 2.94 3.28 0.08
N LEU A 41 2.91 2.65 1.25
CA LEU A 41 3.66 3.11 2.42
C LEU A 41 5.17 3.05 2.17
N ILE A 42 5.66 1.96 1.57
CA ILE A 42 7.06 1.82 1.17
C ILE A 42 7.45 2.92 0.17
N ARG A 43 6.61 3.15 -0.86
CA ARG A 43 6.84 4.21 -1.84
C ARG A 43 6.94 5.59 -1.20
N LYS A 44 6.00 5.94 -0.31
CA LYS A 44 6.02 7.22 0.42
C LYS A 44 7.28 7.36 1.27
N ALA A 45 7.67 6.31 1.99
CA ALA A 45 8.88 6.32 2.80
C ALA A 45 10.13 6.50 1.93
N ARG A 46 10.22 5.82 0.78
CA ARG A 46 11.30 6.00 -0.19
C ARG A 46 11.38 7.43 -0.70
N GLU A 47 10.26 7.99 -1.14
CA GLU A 47 10.17 9.37 -1.64
C GLU A 47 10.51 10.40 -0.56
N SER A 48 10.11 10.17 0.70
CA SER A 48 10.50 11.04 1.83
C SER A 48 12.00 11.06 2.11
N LYS A 49 12.72 10.01 1.68
CA LYS A 49 14.18 9.91 1.74
C LYS A 49 14.87 10.39 0.46
N ASN A 50 14.12 10.94 -0.50
CA ASN A 50 14.62 11.36 -1.81
C ASN A 50 15.35 10.25 -2.59
N LEU A 51 14.94 9.00 -2.39
CA LEU A 51 15.53 7.86 -3.09
C LEU A 51 14.72 7.51 -4.35
N THR A 52 15.40 7.18 -5.43
CA THR A 52 14.82 6.51 -6.59
C THR A 52 14.61 5.01 -6.30
N GLN A 53 13.76 4.35 -7.11
CA GLN A 53 13.58 2.89 -7.01
C GLN A 53 14.89 2.12 -7.23
N SER A 54 15.80 2.65 -8.07
CA SER A 54 17.09 2.04 -8.36
C SER A 54 18.04 2.16 -7.17
N GLU A 55 18.08 3.32 -6.50
CA GLU A 55 18.94 3.52 -5.33
C GLU A 55 18.48 2.65 -4.16
N LEU A 56 17.16 2.60 -3.88
CA LEU A 56 16.64 1.69 -2.86
C LEU A 56 16.97 0.23 -3.19
N ALA A 57 16.85 -0.16 -4.47
CA ALA A 57 17.20 -1.51 -4.91
C ALA A 57 18.68 -1.84 -4.67
N ILE A 58 19.59 -0.91 -4.91
CA ILE A 58 21.03 -1.07 -4.64
C ILE A 58 21.28 -1.29 -3.14
N LEU A 59 20.65 -0.50 -2.27
CA LEU A 59 20.82 -0.61 -0.81
C LEU A 59 20.47 -1.99 -0.25
N ILE A 60 19.51 -2.68 -0.88
CA ILE A 60 19.04 -4.00 -0.44
C ILE A 60 19.51 -5.15 -1.33
N ASP A 61 20.43 -4.90 -2.27
CA ASP A 61 20.94 -5.88 -3.24
C ASP A 61 19.81 -6.59 -4.03
N LYS A 62 18.97 -5.77 -4.68
CA LYS A 62 17.88 -6.20 -5.56
C LYS A 62 17.88 -5.43 -6.87
N LYS A 63 17.05 -5.88 -7.82
CA LYS A 63 16.81 -5.18 -9.09
C LYS A 63 15.78 -4.06 -8.89
N ARG A 64 15.89 -2.94 -9.62
CA ARG A 64 14.86 -1.88 -9.64
C ARG A 64 13.45 -2.42 -9.92
N THR A 65 13.32 -3.40 -10.83
CA THR A 65 12.02 -4.03 -11.16
C THR A 65 11.41 -4.80 -9.99
N TYR A 66 12.20 -5.18 -8.99
CA TYR A 66 11.70 -5.75 -7.75
C TYR A 66 11.02 -4.68 -6.88
N ILE A 67 11.70 -3.56 -6.65
CA ILE A 67 11.11 -2.41 -5.92
C ILE A 67 9.84 -1.91 -6.62
N SER A 68 9.87 -1.79 -7.95
CA SER A 68 8.69 -1.40 -8.72
C SER A 68 7.51 -2.35 -8.52
N ARG A 69 7.74 -3.67 -8.43
CA ARG A 69 6.66 -4.64 -8.16
C ARG A 69 6.15 -4.51 -6.73
N VAL A 70 7.05 -4.37 -5.76
CA VAL A 70 6.66 -4.18 -4.34
C VAL A 70 5.78 -2.94 -4.18
N GLU A 71 6.14 -1.83 -4.81
CA GLU A 71 5.42 -0.56 -4.66
C GLU A 71 4.07 -0.52 -5.39
N ASN A 72 3.88 -1.32 -6.45
CA ASN A 72 2.71 -1.24 -7.32
C ASN A 72 1.74 -2.44 -7.20
N ASP A 73 2.24 -3.66 -7.03
CA ASP A 73 1.40 -4.88 -7.00
C ASP A 73 0.99 -5.29 -5.57
N GLY A 74 1.73 -4.87 -4.53
CA GLY A 74 1.35 -4.94 -3.11
C GLY A 74 1.08 -6.32 -2.47
N ALA A 75 0.75 -7.36 -3.24
CA ALA A 75 0.04 -8.52 -2.72
C ALA A 75 0.94 -9.72 -2.32
N ASN A 76 2.25 -9.68 -2.58
CA ASN A 76 3.13 -10.83 -2.36
C ASN A 76 4.49 -10.46 -1.76
N ILE A 77 4.51 -9.54 -0.79
CA ILE A 77 5.73 -9.24 -0.03
C ILE A 77 5.87 -10.21 1.15
N THR A 78 7.04 -10.85 1.28
CA THR A 78 7.34 -11.65 2.48
C THR A 78 7.74 -10.72 3.64
N LEU A 79 7.54 -11.15 4.89
CA LEU A 79 8.02 -10.39 6.05
C LEU A 79 9.52 -10.12 5.98
N LYS A 80 10.32 -11.10 5.55
CA LYS A 80 11.76 -10.94 5.34
C LYS A 80 12.06 -9.77 4.39
N THR A 81 11.37 -9.72 3.25
CA THR A 81 11.51 -8.63 2.29
C THR A 81 11.12 -7.29 2.90
N LEU A 82 10.03 -7.25 3.68
CA LEU A 82 9.59 -6.03 4.34
C LEU A 82 10.68 -5.51 5.29
N TYR A 83 11.29 -6.37 6.10
CA TYR A 83 12.42 -6.01 6.96
C TYR A 83 13.64 -5.54 6.15
N GLU A 84 14.01 -6.24 5.07
CA GLU A 84 15.11 -5.82 4.18
C GLU A 84 14.86 -4.41 3.62
N ILE A 85 13.66 -4.14 3.11
CA ILE A 85 13.32 -2.83 2.55
C ILE A 85 13.30 -1.75 3.62
N VAL A 86 12.58 -1.99 4.72
CA VAL A 86 12.32 -0.96 5.72
C VAL A 86 13.53 -0.69 6.59
N GLU A 87 14.19 -1.73 7.12
CA GLU A 87 15.27 -1.56 8.09
C GLU A 87 16.62 -1.34 7.40
N LYS A 88 16.95 -2.16 6.39
CA LYS A 88 18.23 -2.02 5.68
C LYS A 88 18.17 -0.93 4.60
N GLY A 89 17.12 -0.91 3.79
CA GLY A 89 17.00 0.05 2.68
C GLY A 89 16.58 1.45 3.14
N LEU A 90 15.57 1.52 4.01
CA LEU A 90 14.97 2.78 4.43
C LEU A 90 15.36 3.18 5.85
N GLY A 91 16.18 2.42 6.60
CA GLY A 91 16.63 2.79 7.95
C GLY A 91 15.48 3.05 8.95
N GLY A 92 14.32 2.45 8.72
CA GLY A 92 13.15 2.52 9.59
C GLY A 92 13.05 1.30 10.51
N LYS A 93 11.86 1.09 11.08
CA LYS A 93 11.53 -0.10 11.87
C LYS A 93 10.16 -0.62 11.45
N VAL A 94 10.03 -1.93 11.38
CA VAL A 94 8.73 -2.59 11.15
C VAL A 94 8.11 -2.93 12.50
N ASN A 95 6.88 -2.48 12.74
CA ASN A 95 6.08 -2.90 13.89
C ASN A 95 4.87 -3.69 13.38
N ILE A 96 4.69 -4.91 13.86
CA ILE A 96 3.57 -5.78 13.49
C ILE A 96 2.73 -6.01 14.74
N GLN A 97 1.43 -5.74 14.64
CA GLN A 97 0.45 -5.99 15.69
C GLN A 97 -0.57 -7.01 15.16
N ILE A 98 -0.91 -7.98 16.00
CA ILE A 98 -1.93 -8.99 15.72
C ILE A 98 -2.95 -8.88 16.85
N ASP A 99 -4.20 -8.58 16.49
CA ASP A 99 -5.34 -8.59 17.42
C ASP A 99 -6.12 -9.91 17.20
N LEU A 100 -6.52 -10.56 18.30
CA LEU A 100 -7.26 -11.84 18.31
C LEU A 100 -8.75 -11.63 18.60
#